data_AF-A0A329MN34-F1
#
_entry.id   AF-A0A329MN34-F1
#
_cell.length_a   1.000
_cell.length_b   1.000
_cell.length_c   1.000
_cell.angle_alpha   90.00
_cell.angle_beta   90.00
_cell.angle_gamma   90.00
#
_symmetry.space_group_name_H-M   'P 1'
#
loop_
_entity.id
_entity.type
_entity.pdbx_description
1 polymer ?
#
loop_
_entity_poly.entity_id
_entity_poly.type
_entity_poly.pdbx_seq_one_letter_code
_entity_poly.pdbx_strand_id
1 'polypeptide(L)'
;MDDDVLTLIKVLIPMAILLSFFYYFKVIQKKRIDADKRITFCRIEGKRFDSFKTDISSPNFKIYTIIFSDNFGNELEISTNDKKIFNSLKPGQTGKLTHGLGHLVDFEPDSQ
;
A
#
# COMPACT_ATOMS: atom_id res chain seq x y z
N MET A 1 -27.99 -39.39 -13.20
CA MET A 1 -27.53 -38.03 -12.88
C MET A 1 -26.03 -38.11 -12.95
N ASP A 2 -25.48 -37.61 -14.05
CA ASP A 2 -24.14 -37.96 -14.53
C ASP A 2 -23.05 -37.51 -13.56
N ASP A 3 -22.09 -38.38 -13.28
CA ASP A 3 -20.98 -38.15 -12.35
C ASP A 3 -20.18 -36.87 -12.68
N ASP A 4 -20.21 -36.46 -13.94
CA ASP A 4 -19.64 -35.20 -14.43
C ASP A 4 -20.31 -33.96 -13.83
N VAL A 5 -21.64 -33.99 -13.65
CA VAL A 5 -22.42 -32.90 -13.04
C VAL A 5 -22.09 -32.78 -11.55
N LEU A 6 -21.96 -33.92 -10.86
CA LEU A 6 -21.61 -33.94 -9.44
C LEU A 6 -20.18 -33.45 -9.21
N THR A 7 -19.26 -33.78 -10.12
CA THR A 7 -17.86 -33.33 -10.08
C THR A 7 -17.75 -31.84 -10.34
N LEU A 8 -18.51 -31.32 -11.31
CA LEU A 8 -18.56 -29.88 -11.62
C LEU A 8 -19.06 -29.05 -10.42
N ILE A 9 -20.11 -29.51 -9.73
CA ILE A 9 -20.67 -28.86 -8.54
C ILE A 9 -19.65 -28.83 -7.39
N LYS A 10 -18.93 -29.94 -7.18
CA LYS A 10 -17.89 -30.04 -6.14
C LYS A 10 -16.71 -29.10 -6.35
N VAL A 11 -16.44 -28.67 -7.59
CA VAL A 11 -15.36 -27.71 -7.90
C VAL A 11 -15.86 -26.28 -7.87
N LEU A 12 -17.05 -26.02 -8.42
CA LEU A 12 -17.61 -24.66 -8.51
C LEU A 12 -17.98 -24.08 -7.15
N ILE A 13 -18.54 -24.88 -6.22
CA ILE A 13 -18.96 -24.38 -4.91
C ILE A 13 -17.74 -23.88 -4.09
N PRO A 14 -16.66 -24.66 -3.91
CA PRO A 14 -15.47 -24.17 -3.21
C PRO A 14 -14.84 -22.96 -3.89
N MET A 15 -14.80 -22.93 -5.23
CA MET A 15 -14.23 -21.81 -5.98
C MET A 15 -15.03 -20.52 -5.77
N ALA A 16 -16.36 -20.61 -5.80
CA ALA A 16 -17.25 -19.47 -5.51
C ALA A 16 -17.10 -18.97 -4.07
N ILE A 17 -16.96 -19.89 -3.11
CA ILE A 17 -16.69 -19.55 -1.70
C ILE A 17 -15.35 -18.82 -1.58
N LEU A 18 -14.29 -19.32 -2.23
CA LEU A 18 -12.96 -18.71 -2.18
C LEU A 18 -12.94 -17.30 -2.78
N LEU A 19 -13.61 -17.11 -3.91
CA LEU A 19 -13.79 -15.79 -4.54
C LEU A 19 -14.57 -14.82 -3.63
N SER A 20 -15.60 -15.31 -2.96
CA SER A 20 -16.39 -14.52 -2.00
C SER A 20 -15.55 -14.08 -0.81
N PHE A 21 -14.75 -14.99 -0.24
CA PHE A 21 -13.81 -14.64 0.83
C PHE A 21 -12.76 -13.63 0.36
N PHE A 22 -12.16 -13.84 -0.81
CA PHE A 22 -11.17 -12.92 -1.36
C PHE A 22 -11.74 -11.51 -1.54
N TYR A 23 -12.97 -11.40 -2.06
CA TYR A 23 -13.67 -10.13 -2.19
C TYR A 23 -13.92 -9.49 -0.81
N TYR A 24 -14.42 -10.27 0.15
CA TYR A 24 -14.67 -9.81 1.51
C TYR A 24 -13.41 -9.28 2.20
N PHE A 25 -12.29 -10.01 2.10
CA PHE A 25 -11.00 -9.58 2.62
C PHE A 25 -10.52 -8.28 1.98
N LYS A 26 -10.66 -8.12 0.65
CA LYS A 26 -10.33 -6.86 -0.03
C LYS A 26 -11.16 -5.69 0.48
N VAL A 27 -12.47 -5.89 0.68
CA VAL A 27 -13.36 -4.83 1.19
C VAL A 27 -12.99 -4.43 2.62
N ILE A 28 -12.68 -5.39 3.49
CA ILE A 28 -12.25 -5.09 4.87
C ILE A 28 -10.92 -4.34 4.90
N GLN A 29 -9.94 -4.79 4.12
CA GLN A 29 -8.64 -4.11 4.04
C GLN A 29 -8.82 -2.66 3.60
N LYS A 30 -9.63 -2.43 2.56
CA LYS A 30 -9.96 -1.08 2.09
C LYS A 30 -10.63 -0.24 3.19
N LYS A 31 -11.62 -0.78 3.90
CA LYS A 31 -12.28 -0.07 5.02
C LYS A 31 -11.32 0.27 6.15
N ARG A 32 -10.39 -0.62 6.50
CA ARG A 32 -9.38 -0.36 7.55
C ARG A 32 -8.42 0.75 7.13
N ILE A 33 -7.96 0.72 5.88
CA ILE A 33 -7.12 1.79 5.32
C ILE A 33 -7.89 3.11 5.34
N ASP A 34 -9.14 3.12 4.87
CA ASP A 34 -9.98 4.33 4.84
C ASP A 34 -10.28 4.88 6.24
N ALA A 35 -10.45 4.03 7.25
CA ALA A 35 -10.72 4.45 8.63
C ALA A 35 -9.51 5.08 9.34
N ASP A 36 -8.27 4.75 8.92
CA ASP A 36 -7.03 5.33 9.49
C ASP A 36 -6.35 6.30 8.51
N LYS A 37 -7.08 6.78 7.50
CA LYS A 37 -6.59 7.86 6.63
C LYS A 37 -6.42 9.14 7.44
N ARG A 38 -5.19 9.61 7.47
CA ARG A 38 -4.80 10.89 8.05
C ARG A 38 -4.29 11.79 6.94
N ILE A 39 -4.64 13.06 7.06
CA ILE A 39 -4.20 14.12 6.15
C ILE A 39 -3.27 15.01 6.96
N THR A 40 -2.04 15.16 6.47
CA THR A 40 -1.01 15.96 7.13
C THR A 40 -0.37 16.86 6.08
N PHE A 41 -0.18 18.14 6.42
CA PHE A 41 0.63 19.03 5.61
C PHE A 41 2.09 18.85 5.99
N CYS A 42 2.93 18.57 5.00
CA CYS A 42 4.31 18.19 5.25
C CYS A 42 5.23 18.56 4.10
N ARG A 43 6.51 18.59 4.42
CA ARG A 43 7.61 18.77 3.48
C ARG A 43 8.37 17.45 3.32
N ILE A 44 8.76 17.13 2.10
CA ILE A 44 9.64 15.97 1.84
C ILE A 44 11.06 16.36 2.23
N GLU A 45 11.61 15.72 3.26
CA GLU A 45 13.00 15.94 3.69
C GLU A 45 13.96 15.03 2.95
N GLY A 46 13.56 13.78 2.70
CA GLY A 46 14.47 12.78 2.16
C GLY A 46 13.79 11.55 1.59
N LYS A 47 14.63 10.66 1.07
CA LYS A 47 14.22 9.39 0.50
C LYS A 47 15.24 8.33 0.83
N ARG A 48 14.77 7.16 1.25
CA ARG A 48 15.59 5.98 1.52
C ARG A 48 15.10 4.81 0.67
N PHE A 49 16.04 4.03 0.15
CA PHE A 49 15.75 2.80 -0.56
C PHE A 49 16.39 1.65 0.21
N ASP A 50 15.57 0.76 0.74
CA ASP A 50 16.03 -0.40 1.47
C ASP A 50 15.71 -1.67 0.66
N SER A 51 16.74 -2.50 0.45
CA SER A 51 16.58 -3.81 -0.17
C SER A 51 16.90 -4.87 0.87
N PHE A 52 15.87 -5.62 1.27
CA PHE A 52 16.03 -6.72 2.21
C PHE A 52 16.32 -8.00 1.42
N LYS A 53 17.52 -8.56 1.63
CA LYS A 53 17.81 -9.94 1.25
C LYS A 53 17.44 -10.82 2.44
N THR A 54 16.34 -11.55 2.33
CA THR A 54 16.05 -12.71 3.18
C THR A 54 16.49 -13.95 2.41
N ASP A 55 17.22 -14.84 3.06
CA ASP A 55 18.05 -15.89 2.45
C ASP A 55 17.40 -16.70 1.31
N ILE A 56 18.26 -17.00 0.33
CA ILE A 56 18.34 -18.05 -0.73
C ILE A 56 17.08 -18.39 -1.58
N SER A 57 15.85 -18.08 -1.18
CA SER A 57 14.66 -18.37 -1.99
C SER A 57 13.55 -17.31 -1.96
N SER A 58 13.76 -16.17 -1.28
CA SER A 58 12.74 -15.13 -1.16
C SER A 58 12.90 -14.05 -2.26
N PRO A 59 11.82 -13.58 -2.90
CA PRO A 59 11.92 -12.47 -3.85
C PRO A 59 12.51 -11.24 -3.15
N ASN A 60 13.45 -10.55 -3.80
CA ASN A 60 14.04 -9.33 -3.27
C ASN A 60 12.94 -8.31 -2.94
N PHE A 61 12.67 -8.11 -1.65
CA PHE A 61 11.71 -7.11 -1.20
C PHE A 61 12.38 -5.74 -1.25
N LYS A 62 11.87 -4.88 -2.14
CA LYS A 62 12.29 -3.49 -2.31
C LYS A 62 11.31 -2.60 -1.56
N ILE A 63 11.78 -1.89 -0.55
CA ILE A 63 10.99 -0.94 0.20
C ILE A 63 11.48 0.46 -0.15
N TYR A 64 10.57 1.30 -0.62
CA TYR A 64 10.84 2.70 -0.94
C TYR A 64 10.27 3.57 0.17
N THR A 65 11.13 4.16 1.00
CA THR A 65 10.72 4.97 2.15
C THR A 65 10.91 6.45 1.84
N ILE A 66 9.89 7.24 2.09
CA ILE A 66 9.89 8.69 1.91
C ILE A 66 9.81 9.32 3.29
N ILE A 67 10.69 10.26 3.55
CA ILE A 67 10.82 10.95 4.83
C ILE A 67 10.12 12.30 4.68
N PHE A 68 9.09 12.52 5.48
CA PHE A 68 8.35 13.76 5.54
C PHE A 68 8.60 14.46 6.89
N SER A 69 8.68 15.78 6.90
CA SER A 69 8.56 16.60 8.11
C SER A 69 7.20 17.26 8.12
N ASP A 70 6.43 17.09 9.18
CA ASP A 70 5.21 17.87 9.37
C ASP A 70 5.50 19.33 9.75
N ASN A 71 4.47 20.16 9.80
CA ASN A 71 4.57 21.58 10.18
C ASN A 71 5.00 21.81 11.64
N PHE A 72 4.97 20.77 12.48
CA PHE A 72 5.39 20.81 13.88
C PHE A 72 6.82 20.33 14.08
N GLY A 73 7.51 19.91 13.00
CA GLY A 73 8.86 19.37 13.03
C GLY A 73 8.95 17.88 13.39
N ASN A 74 7.82 17.16 13.40
CA ASN A 74 7.84 15.71 13.55
C ASN A 74 8.21 15.04 12.23
N GLU A 75 9.12 14.07 12.32
CA GLU A 75 9.52 13.25 11.18
C GLU A 75 8.57 12.06 11.02
N LEU A 76 8.09 11.87 9.79
CA LEU A 76 7.17 10.82 9.37
C LEU A 76 7.84 10.00 8.28
N GLU A 77 8.22 8.77 8.61
CA GLU A 77 8.70 7.80 7.63
C GLU A 77 7.52 7.01 7.05
N ILE A 78 7.29 7.16 5.75
CA ILE A 78 6.20 6.47 5.05
C ILE A 78 6.76 5.60 3.95
N SER A 79 6.36 4.32 3.95
CA SER A 79 6.81 3.35 2.95
C SER A 79 5.82 3.22 1.80
N THR A 80 6.35 3.10 0.58
CA THR A 80 5.62 2.77 -0.63
C THR A 80 6.26 1.61 -1.37
N ASN A 81 5.44 0.82 -2.05
CA ASN A 81 5.91 -0.24 -2.95
C ASN A 81 5.94 0.24 -4.41
N ASP A 82 5.44 1.46 -4.69
CA ASP A 82 5.41 2.01 -6.04
C ASP A 82 6.65 2.85 -6.33
N LYS A 83 7.54 2.28 -7.16
CA LYS A 83 8.76 2.93 -7.63
C LYS A 83 8.48 4.23 -8.41
N LYS A 84 7.37 4.31 -9.15
CA LYS A 84 7.06 5.51 -9.96
C LYS A 84 6.74 6.69 -9.05
N ILE A 85 5.90 6.47 -8.04
CA ILE A 85 5.55 7.48 -7.03
C ILE A 85 6.81 7.91 -6.28
N PHE A 86 7.63 6.94 -5.85
CA PHE A 86 8.89 7.25 -5.19
C PHE A 86 9.80 8.12 -6.07
N ASN A 87 9.88 7.86 -7.37
CA ASN A 87 10.72 8.64 -8.29
C ASN A 87 10.14 10.03 -8.63
N SER A 88 8.82 10.18 -8.68
CA SER A 88 8.17 11.45 -9.06
C SER A 88 8.27 12.53 -7.98
N LEU A 89 8.26 12.11 -6.72
CA LEU A 89 8.40 13.01 -5.58
C LEU A 89 9.83 13.56 -5.50
N LYS A 90 10.09 14.71 -4.87
CA LYS A 90 11.43 15.29 -4.73
C LYS A 90 11.62 15.89 -3.34
N PRO A 91 12.80 15.72 -2.71
CA PRO A 91 13.10 16.45 -1.48
C PRO A 91 12.93 17.96 -1.67
N GLY A 92 12.41 18.63 -0.65
CA GLY A 92 12.06 20.05 -0.65
C GLY A 92 10.64 20.36 -1.11
N GLN A 93 9.90 19.40 -1.68
CA GLN A 93 8.49 19.62 -2.02
C GLN A 93 7.63 19.70 -0.76
N THR A 94 6.79 20.72 -0.69
CA THR A 94 5.71 20.82 0.29
C THR A 94 4.40 20.41 -0.35
N GLY A 95 3.49 19.91 0.47
CA GLY A 95 2.17 19.56 0.00
C GLY A 95 1.36 18.84 1.06
N LYS A 96 0.23 18.32 0.59
CA LYS A 96 -0.72 17.58 1.40
C LYS A 96 -0.48 16.09 1.24
N LEU A 97 -0.04 15.44 2.31
CA LEU A 97 0.14 14.00 2.40
C LEU A 97 -1.14 13.35 2.93
N THR A 98 -1.63 12.36 2.21
CA THR A 98 -2.64 11.42 2.70
C THR A 98 -1.96 10.09 2.98
N HIS A 99 -1.99 9.63 4.22
CA HIS A 99 -1.35 8.39 4.66
C HIS A 99 -2.24 7.60 5.62
N GLY A 100 -2.01 6.30 5.76
CA GLY A 100 -2.73 5.45 6.72
C GLY A 100 -1.92 4.20 7.05
N LEU A 101 -1.90 3.79 8.34
CA LEU A 101 -1.13 2.64 8.83
C LEU A 101 0.35 2.61 8.36
N GLY A 102 1.01 3.77 8.25
CA GLY A 102 2.41 3.87 7.80
C GLY A 102 2.63 3.74 6.28
N HIS A 103 1.55 3.71 5.50
CA HIS A 103 1.60 3.63 4.04
C HIS A 103 1.18 4.93 3.37
N LEU A 104 1.83 5.23 2.24
CA LEU A 104 1.49 6.34 1.37
C LEU A 104 0.18 6.02 0.64
N VAL A 105 -0.85 6.86 0.81
CA VAL A 105 -2.07 6.78 0.02
C VAL A 105 -1.98 7.74 -1.17
N ASP A 106 -1.64 9.00 -0.90
CA ASP A 106 -1.51 10.04 -1.92
C ASP A 106 -0.64 11.20 -1.42
N PHE A 107 -0.05 11.96 -2.35
CA PHE A 107 0.66 13.20 -2.06
C PHE A 107 0.37 14.24 -3.14
N GLU A 108 -0.32 15.31 -2.73
CA GLU A 108 -0.62 16.46 -3.58
C GLU A 108 0.42 17.56 -3.31
N PRO A 109 1.42 17.77 -4.19
CA PRO A 109 2.36 18.87 -4.03
C PRO A 109 1.62 20.20 -4.15
N ASP A 110 2.04 21.20 -3.35
CA ASP A 110 1.52 22.55 -3.48
C ASP A 110 1.83 23.07 -4.90
N SER A 111 0.84 23.72 -5.52
CA SER A 111 1.02 24.36 -6.81
C SER A 111 2.04 25.48 -6.66
N GLN A 112 3.21 25.36 -7.30
CA GLN A 112 4.19 26.44 -7.39
C GLN A 112 3.72 27.54 -8.32
#